data_AF-A0A534NF14-F1
#
_entry.id   AF-A0A534NF14-F1
#
_cell.length_a   1.000
_cell.length_b   1.000
_cell.length_c   1.000
_cell.angle_alpha   90.00
_cell.angle_beta   90.00
_cell.angle_gamma   90.00
#
_symmetry.space_group_name_H-M   'P 1'
#
loop_
_entity.id
_entity.type
_entity.pdbx_description
1 polymer ?
#
loop_
_entity_poly.entity_id
_entity_poly.type
_entity_poly.pdbx_seq_one_letter_code
_entity_poly.pdbx_strand_id
1 'polypeptide(L)'
;MQVRELEALRKEIERRAAKAPRWNADPKDVQKSVVRLVLALIEFLRKLLEKQAIRRMEAGTLTPEEIEAIGVALMRLEETVHDLARRFGLKPEDLNLDLGPLGRLI
;
A
#
# COMPACT_ATOMS: atom_id res chain seq x y z
N MET A 1 38.78 -35.83 -11.17
CA MET A 1 37.57 -35.32 -11.86
C MET A 1 36.76 -34.40 -10.94
N GLN A 2 36.52 -34.79 -9.68
CA GLN A 2 35.73 -34.04 -8.68
C GLN A 2 36.22 -32.62 -8.36
N VAL A 3 37.53 -32.35 -8.33
CA VAL A 3 38.06 -31.01 -7.97
C VAL A 3 37.69 -29.95 -9.01
N ARG A 4 37.71 -30.29 -10.31
CA ARG A 4 37.34 -29.36 -11.39
C ARG A 4 35.84 -29.07 -11.43
N GLU A 5 35.01 -30.05 -11.06
CA GLU A 5 33.56 -29.85 -10.94
C GLU A 5 33.22 -28.93 -9.75
N LEU A 6 33.92 -29.07 -8.62
CA LEU A 6 33.74 -28.20 -7.46
C LEU A 6 34.14 -26.75 -7.76
N GLU A 7 35.23 -26.54 -8.50
CA GLU A 7 35.65 -25.20 -8.93
C GLU A 7 34.67 -24.57 -9.94
N ALA A 8 34.16 -25.36 -10.89
CA ALA A 8 33.16 -24.89 -11.84
C ALA A 8 31.83 -24.53 -11.14
N LEU A 9 31.39 -25.35 -10.19
CA LEU A 9 30.19 -25.10 -9.40
C LEU A 9 30.35 -23.85 -8.53
N ARG A 10 31.51 -23.67 -7.89
CA ARG A 10 31.79 -22.46 -7.10
C ARG A 10 31.75 -21.19 -7.97
N LYS A 11 32.33 -21.24 -9.17
CA LYS A 11 32.36 -20.12 -10.12
C LYS A 11 30.97 -19.78 -10.66
N GLU A 12 30.14 -20.80 -10.87
CA GLU A 12 28.72 -20.65 -11.24
C GLU A 12 27.91 -20.00 -10.10
N ILE A 13 28.15 -20.42 -8.84
CA ILE A 13 27.51 -19.84 -7.65
C ILE A 13 27.95 -18.37 -7.45
N GLU A 14 29.24 -18.05 -7.58
CA GLU A 14 29.74 -16.67 -7.47
C GLU A 14 29.16 -15.77 -8.56
N ARG A 15 29.06 -16.28 -9.80
CA ARG A 15 28.41 -15.57 -10.91
C ARG A 15 26.92 -15.37 -10.68
N ARG A 16 26.22 -16.33 -10.08
CA ARG A 16 24.79 -16.22 -9.72
C ARG A 16 24.58 -15.31 -8.52
N ALA A 17 25.46 -15.32 -7.52
CA ALA A 17 25.41 -14.43 -6.36
C ALA A 17 25.73 -12.97 -6.74
N ALA A 18 26.64 -12.74 -7.69
CA ALA A 18 26.90 -11.41 -8.24
C ALA A 18 25.73 -10.88 -9.11
N LYS A 19 24.92 -11.77 -9.68
CA LYS A 19 23.68 -11.45 -10.41
C LYS A 19 22.42 -11.51 -9.56
N ALA A 20 22.51 -12.03 -8.34
CA ALA A 20 21.40 -12.01 -7.41
C ALA A 20 21.15 -10.54 -7.06
N PRO A 21 19.90 -10.05 -7.16
CA PRO A 21 19.61 -8.70 -6.73
C PRO A 21 19.92 -8.62 -5.24
N ARG A 22 21.03 -7.96 -4.88
CA ARG A 22 21.28 -7.58 -3.50
C ARG A 22 20.14 -6.64 -3.14
N TRP A 23 19.20 -7.12 -2.35
CA TRP A 23 18.18 -6.28 -1.72
C TRP A 23 18.92 -5.33 -0.77
N ASN A 24 19.41 -4.23 -1.33
CA ASN A 24 19.98 -3.11 -0.62
C ASN A 24 18.86 -2.10 -0.47
N ALA A 25 17.92 -2.37 0.42
CA ALA A 25 16.88 -1.40 0.70
C ALA A 25 17.51 -0.27 1.50
N ASP A 26 17.71 0.87 0.83
CA ASP A 26 18.06 2.12 1.50
C ASP A 26 17.04 2.32 2.64
N PRO A 27 17.48 2.61 3.88
CA PRO A 27 16.57 2.91 4.99
C PRO A 27 15.47 3.93 4.63
N LYS A 28 15.77 4.90 3.76
CA LYS A 28 14.79 5.87 3.26
C LYS A 28 13.74 5.23 2.35
N ASP A 29 14.12 4.26 1.54
CA ASP A 29 13.21 3.52 0.66
C ASP A 29 12.28 2.60 1.47
N VAL A 30 12.79 2.01 2.56
CA VAL A 30 11.97 1.24 3.51
C VAL A 30 10.95 2.14 4.17
N GLN A 31 11.36 3.30 4.70
CA GLN A 31 10.46 4.25 5.34
C GLN A 31 9.36 4.70 4.39
N LYS A 32 9.70 5.08 3.15
CA LYS A 32 8.73 5.47 2.13
C LYS A 32 7.75 4.34 1.79
N SER A 33 8.24 3.10 1.70
CA SER A 33 7.42 1.92 1.41
C SER A 33 6.43 1.61 2.53
N VAL A 34 6.86 1.71 3.79
CA VAL A 34 5.98 1.53 4.96
C VAL A 34 4.92 2.61 5.02
N VAL A 35 5.30 3.88 4.82
CA VAL A 35 4.34 4.99 4.78
C VAL A 35 3.30 4.78 3.67
N ARG A 36 3.74 4.40 2.46
CA ARG A 36 2.82 4.08 1.36
C ARG A 36 1.82 2.99 1.77
N LEU A 37 2.28 1.90 2.40
CA LEU A 37 1.41 0.81 2.82
C LEU A 37 0.37 1.27 3.86
N VAL A 38 0.80 2.04 4.87
CA VAL A 38 -0.10 2.55 5.91
C VAL A 38 -1.14 3.50 5.31
N LEU A 39 -0.73 4.43 4.46
CA LEU A 39 -1.66 5.36 3.81
C LEU A 39 -2.63 4.65 2.87
N ALA A 40 -2.16 3.65 2.12
CA ALA A 40 -3.02 2.83 1.27
C ALA A 40 -4.05 2.01 2.09
N LEU A 41 -3.65 1.49 3.26
CA LEU A 41 -4.57 0.81 4.16
C LEU A 41 -5.63 1.77 4.74
N ILE A 42 -5.23 2.98 5.12
CA ILE A 42 -6.16 4.00 5.61
C ILE A 42 -7.15 4.39 4.50
N GLU A 43 -6.68 4.61 3.26
CA GLU A 43 -7.54 4.89 2.11
C GLU A 43 -8.53 3.76 1.85
N PHE A 44 -8.07 2.51 1.94
CA PHE A 44 -8.95 1.36 1.80
C PHE A 44 -10.06 1.36 2.86
N LEU A 45 -9.71 1.59 4.13
CA LEU A 45 -10.69 1.67 5.20
C LEU A 45 -11.65 2.85 5.01
N ARG A 46 -11.17 4.00 4.53
CA ARG A 46 -12.01 5.16 4.19
C ARG A 46 -13.05 4.80 3.13
N LYS A 47 -12.64 4.22 2.01
CA LYS A 47 -13.54 3.75 0.93
C LYS A 47 -14.55 2.72 1.44
N LEU A 48 -14.11 1.81 2.31
CA LEU A 48 -15.00 0.82 2.91
C LEU A 48 -16.06 1.48 3.79
N LEU A 49 -15.65 2.40 4.67
CA LEU A 49 -16.56 3.13 5.55
C LEU A 49 -17.54 4.00 4.76
N GLU A 50 -17.10 4.65 3.70
CA GLU A 50 -17.96 5.40 2.77
C GLU A 50 -19.05 4.50 2.17
N LYS A 51 -18.67 3.32 1.67
CA LYS A 51 -19.64 2.36 1.14
C LYS A 51 -20.64 1.88 2.19
N GLN A 52 -20.20 1.70 3.44
CA GLN A 52 -21.12 1.36 4.54
C GLN A 52 -22.04 2.51 4.90
N ALA A 53 -21.53 3.75 4.91
CA ALA A 53 -22.34 4.95 5.16
C ALA A 53 -23.46 5.09 4.12
N ILE A 54 -23.13 4.90 2.83
CA ILE A 54 -24.12 4.91 1.74
C ILE A 54 -25.19 3.84 1.97
N ARG A 55 -24.77 2.59 2.27
CA ARG A 55 -25.72 1.50 2.55
C ARG A 55 -26.64 1.80 3.72
N ARG A 56 -26.10 2.38 4.80
CA ARG A 56 -26.87 2.74 5.99
C ARG A 56 -27.84 3.88 5.75
N MET A 57 -27.44 4.85 4.93
CA MET A 57 -28.29 5.95 4.44
C MET A 57 -29.44 5.40 3.60
N GLU A 58 -29.16 4.55 2.61
CA GLU A 58 -30.17 3.89 1.78
C GLU A 58 -31.14 3.03 2.60
N ALA A 59 -30.65 2.38 3.65
CA ALA A 59 -31.46 1.59 4.58
C ALA A 59 -32.26 2.44 5.59
N GLY A 60 -32.11 3.76 5.60
CA GLY A 60 -32.79 4.65 6.55
C GLY A 60 -32.34 4.47 8.01
N THR A 61 -31.14 3.94 8.24
CA THR A 61 -30.59 3.64 9.58
C THR A 61 -29.72 4.76 10.16
N LEU A 62 -29.75 5.93 9.53
CA LEU A 62 -29.03 7.13 9.93
C LEU A 62 -29.97 8.33 9.86
N THR A 63 -29.87 9.26 10.81
CA THR A 63 -30.56 10.55 10.73
C THR A 63 -29.86 11.49 9.73
N PRO A 64 -30.53 12.54 9.23
CA PRO A 64 -29.90 13.54 8.36
C PRO A 64 -28.62 14.15 8.96
N GLU A 65 -28.62 14.43 10.26
CA GLU A 65 -27.48 14.99 10.98
C GLU A 65 -26.32 13.99 11.07
N GLU A 66 -26.60 12.69 11.25
CA GLU A 66 -25.58 11.64 11.25
C GLU A 66 -24.96 11.46 9.86
N ILE A 67 -25.77 11.56 8.79
CA ILE A 67 -25.29 11.49 7.40
C ILE A 67 -24.30 12.63 7.13
N GLU A 68 -24.67 13.86 7.50
CA GLU A 68 -23.81 15.04 7.34
C GLU A 68 -22.51 14.90 8.15
N ALA A 69 -22.61 14.50 9.43
CA ALA A 69 -21.44 14.33 10.28
C ALA A 69 -20.45 13.28 9.73
N ILE A 70 -20.97 12.15 9.22
CA ILE A 70 -20.14 11.11 8.60
C ILE A 70 -19.49 11.64 7.31
N GLY A 71 -20.24 12.33 6.46
CA GLY A 71 -19.72 12.93 5.24
C GLY A 71 -18.55 13.88 5.52
N VAL A 72 -18.73 14.81 6.46
CA VAL A 72 -17.69 15.75 6.88
C VAL A 72 -16.46 15.02 7.45
N ALA A 73 -16.67 13.98 8.26
CA ALA A 73 -15.57 13.19 8.82
C ALA A 73 -14.75 12.47 7.73
N LEU A 74 -15.42 11.85 6.74
CA LEU A 74 -14.77 11.16 5.62
C LEU A 74 -14.00 12.12 4.72
N MET A 75 -14.56 13.31 4.43
CA MET A 75 -13.89 14.35 3.64
C MET A 75 -12.60 14.83 4.34
N ARG A 76 -12.68 15.13 5.64
CA ARG A 76 -11.50 15.55 6.42
C ARG A 76 -10.43 14.46 6.49
N LEU A 77 -10.84 13.18 6.58
CA LEU A 77 -9.92 12.06 6.55
C LEU A 77 -9.20 11.96 5.21
N GLU A 78 -9.94 12.08 4.09
CA GLU A 78 -9.37 12.09 2.74
C GLU A 78 -8.34 13.21 2.56
N GLU A 79 -8.70 14.45 2.93
CA GLU A 79 -7.80 15.60 2.90
C GLU A 79 -6.52 15.33 3.69
N THR A 80 -6.65 14.82 4.92
CA THR A 80 -5.51 14.53 5.80
C THR A 80 -4.58 13.46 5.20
N VAL A 81 -5.16 12.40 4.63
CA VAL A 81 -4.39 11.31 4.01
C VAL A 81 -3.67 11.80 2.77
N HIS A 82 -4.34 12.56 1.90
CA HIS A 82 -3.74 13.14 0.70
C HIS A 82 -2.63 14.16 1.05
N ASP A 83 -2.83 14.98 2.07
CA ASP A 83 -1.81 15.91 2.57
C ASP A 83 -0.57 15.17 3.06
N LEU A 84 -0.76 14.09 3.82
CA LEU A 84 0.33 13.28 4.34
C LEU A 84 1.06 12.55 3.20
N ALA A 85 0.33 11.98 2.24
CA ALA A 85 0.91 11.35 1.04
C ALA A 85 1.81 12.33 0.27
N ARG A 86 1.36 13.57 0.05
CA ARG A 86 2.16 14.61 -0.63
C ARG A 86 3.46 14.92 0.12
N ARG A 87 3.45 14.96 1.45
CA ARG A 87 4.67 15.18 2.26
C ARG A 87 5.73 14.09 2.07
N PHE A 88 5.31 12.87 1.72
CA PHE A 88 6.21 11.75 1.42
C PHE A 88 6.47 11.55 -0.08
N GLY A 89 6.05 12.49 -0.93
CA GLY A 89 6.23 12.42 -2.38
C GLY A 89 5.52 11.21 -2.98
N LEU A 90 4.33 10.91 -2.48
CA LEU A 90 3.40 9.91 -3.00
C LEU A 90 2.25 10.62 -3.72
N LYS A 91 1.79 10.03 -4.82
CA LYS A 91 0.60 10.46 -5.55
C LYS A 91 -0.63 9.71 -5.03
N PRO A 92 -1.86 10.20 -5.27
CA PRO A 92 -3.08 9.48 -4.90
C PRO A 92 -3.12 8.05 -5.47
N GLU A 93 -2.60 7.86 -6.68
CA GLU A 93 -2.56 6.55 -7.34
C GLU A 93 -1.64 5.55 -6.61
N ASP A 94 -0.64 6.03 -5.85
CA ASP A 94 0.24 5.18 -5.05
C ASP A 94 -0.45 4.57 -3.83
N LEU A 95 -1.65 5.07 -3.48
CA LEU A 95 -2.46 4.59 -2.38
C LEU A 95 -3.42 3.47 -2.81
N ASN A 96 -3.52 3.18 -4.11
CA ASN A 96 -4.27 2.03 -4.58
C ASN A 96 -3.48 0.75 -4.28
N LEU A 97 -4.03 -0.04 -3.35
CA LEU A 97 -3.45 -1.31 -2.96
C LEU A 97 -3.86 -2.41 -3.97
N ASP A 98 -2.88 -2.93 -4.70
CA ASP A 98 -3.04 -4.19 -5.45
C ASP A 98 -2.73 -5.35 -4.51
N LEU A 99 -3.75 -6.10 -4.11
CA LEU A 99 -3.61 -7.24 -3.21
C LEU A 99 -3.34 -8.54 -3.98
N GLY A 100 -3.00 -8.47 -5.27
CA GLY A 100 -2.68 -9.62 -6.11
C GLY A 100 -3.87 -10.58 -6.22
N PRO A 101 -3.79 -11.83 -5.72
CA PRO A 101 -4.89 -12.81 -5.83
C PRO A 101 -6.16 -12.41 -5.05
N LEU A 102 -6.08 -11.43 -4.15
CA LEU A 102 -7.25 -10.86 -3.47
C LEU A 102 -7.92 -9.73 -4.28
N GLY A 103 -7.36 -9.36 -5.43
CA GLY A 103 -7.88 -8.37 -6.37
C GLY A 103 -7.21 -6.99 -6.29
N ARG A 104 -7.47 -6.18 -7.32
CA ARG A 104 -7.17 -4.73 -7.32
C ARG A 104 -8.39 -3.97 -6.80
N LEU A 105 -8.17 -3.08 -5.84
CA LEU A 105 -9.22 -2.19 -5.35
C LEU A 105 -9.33 -0.99 -6.29
N ILE A 106 -10.32 -1.06 -7.19
CA ILE A 106 -10.83 0.07 -7.98
C ILE A 106 -11.65 0.95 -7.01
#